data_AF-A0A9D7W5F5-F1
#
_entry.id   AF-A0A9D7W5F5-F1
#
_cell.length_a   1.000
_cell.length_b   1.000
_cell.length_c   1.000
_cell.angle_alpha   90.00
_cell.angle_beta   90.00
_cell.angle_gamma   90.00
#
_symmetry.space_group_name_H-M   'P 1'
#
loop_
_entity.id
_entity.type
_entity.pdbx_description
1 polymer ?
#
loop_
_entity_poly.entity_id
_entity_poly.type
_entity_poly.pdbx_seq_one_letter_code
_entity_poly.pdbx_strand_id
1 'polypeptide(L)'
;MKPRILFICPDIVEPSGGVKQIYRQVDVLNSLGYKALVIHQNYGFKPQWFEFETPVEYHYMIHANLNNQPASRPQWYVKLRQVQFAQNDIEIDDTDIIVLPEAYGPQINEVFPSHSKVIYNQNCYLSLGGFPLRISIDETPYLQKDTLATLVNSDDAVNYLKLAFKDIPVFKIHHFIDTKIFKPTTKKKQIAYMSRKNFDDIKQVLQINALRKNLDNWQIIDLNQLSHYDIAKTLNESSIFLSSNLDEGFALPAIESMASGCLAIGYPGKGGKEYFKKEFSVPIPEKDIQQFAIKLEESIQKIEKQPQFLNEIAKKARAYIESHHNEATEKQDIKN
;
A
#
# COMPACT_ATOMS: atom_id res chain seq x y z
N MET A 1 -4.16 -19.77 25.89
CA MET A 1 -4.50 -19.77 24.45
C MET A 1 -3.62 -18.69 23.81
N LYS A 2 -3.15 -18.84 22.56
CA LYS A 2 -2.50 -17.69 21.89
C LYS A 2 -3.57 -16.61 21.66
N PRO A 3 -3.27 -15.32 21.85
CA PRO A 3 -4.22 -14.25 21.58
C PRO A 3 -4.63 -14.24 20.11
N ARG A 4 -5.86 -13.81 19.79
CA ARG A 4 -6.23 -13.55 18.40
C ARG A 4 -5.62 -12.24 17.96
N ILE A 5 -5.37 -12.11 16.66
CA ILE A 5 -4.83 -10.89 16.05
C ILE A 5 -5.89 -10.35 15.10
N LEU A 6 -6.44 -9.19 15.41
CA LEU A 6 -7.60 -8.62 14.73
C LEU A 6 -7.17 -7.42 13.90
N PHE A 7 -7.11 -7.57 12.59
CA PHE A 7 -6.75 -6.49 11.67
C PHE A 7 -7.98 -5.66 11.32
N ILE A 8 -8.04 -4.44 11.83
CA ILE A 8 -9.11 -3.51 11.50
C ILE A 8 -8.92 -3.01 10.06
N CYS A 9 -9.87 -3.32 9.19
CA CYS A 9 -9.79 -3.00 7.77
C CYS A 9 -11.01 -2.19 7.32
N PRO A 10 -10.84 -1.02 6.71
CA PRO A 10 -11.97 -0.25 6.20
C PRO A 10 -12.64 -0.95 5.01
N ASP A 11 -13.94 -0.73 4.87
CA ASP A 11 -14.77 -1.22 3.76
C ASP A 11 -14.45 -0.43 2.47
N ILE A 12 -13.38 -0.82 1.75
CA ILE A 12 -12.98 -0.15 0.50
C ILE A 12 -13.40 -0.98 -0.72
N VAL A 13 -14.30 -0.41 -1.52
CA VAL A 13 -14.84 -1.01 -2.75
C VAL A 13 -13.89 -0.93 -3.95
N GLU A 14 -12.92 -0.02 -3.92
CA GLU A 14 -11.95 0.19 -4.99
C GLU A 14 -10.59 -0.47 -4.68
N PRO A 15 -9.77 -0.81 -5.70
CA PRO A 15 -8.47 -1.43 -5.47
C PRO A 15 -7.56 -0.60 -4.57
N SER A 16 -7.13 -1.15 -3.43
CA SER A 16 -6.27 -0.48 -2.46
C SER A 16 -5.11 -1.38 -2.04
N GLY A 17 -3.88 -0.91 -2.25
CA GLY A 17 -2.68 -1.63 -1.84
C GLY A 17 -2.66 -1.89 -0.34
N GLY A 18 -3.08 -0.91 0.47
CA GLY A 18 -3.10 -1.04 1.92
C GLY A 18 -4.06 -2.11 2.43
N VAL A 19 -5.25 -2.22 1.82
CA VAL A 19 -6.22 -3.27 2.14
C VAL A 19 -5.69 -4.63 1.71
N LYS A 20 -5.14 -4.76 0.51
CA LYS A 20 -4.55 -6.02 0.04
C LYS A 20 -3.44 -6.51 0.98
N GLN A 21 -2.61 -5.60 1.47
CA GLN A 21 -1.54 -5.94 2.40
C GLN A 21 -2.08 -6.38 3.77
N ILE A 22 -3.16 -5.78 4.31
CA ILE A 22 -3.83 -6.28 5.52
C ILE A 22 -4.23 -7.75 5.36
N TYR A 23 -4.89 -8.10 4.26
CA TYR A 23 -5.30 -9.48 3.98
C TYR A 23 -4.07 -10.41 3.90
N ARG A 24 -3.02 -9.98 3.19
CA ARG A 24 -1.77 -10.73 3.08
C ARG A 24 -1.12 -10.99 4.45
N GLN A 25 -1.06 -9.99 5.33
CA GLN A 25 -0.51 -10.16 6.68
C GLN A 25 -1.28 -11.21 7.49
N VAL A 26 -2.62 -11.19 7.40
CA VAL A 26 -3.46 -12.20 8.06
C VAL A 26 -3.19 -13.60 7.50
N ASP A 27 -3.10 -13.76 6.18
CA ASP A 27 -2.79 -15.06 5.57
C ASP A 27 -1.42 -15.59 6.00
N VAL A 28 -0.40 -14.72 6.05
CA VAL A 28 0.94 -15.11 6.47
C VAL A 28 0.96 -15.51 7.94
N LEU A 29 0.33 -14.73 8.83
CA LEU A 29 0.20 -15.08 10.25
C LEU A 29 -0.52 -16.42 10.46
N ASN A 30 -1.61 -16.66 9.73
CA ASN A 30 -2.34 -17.93 9.79
C ASN A 30 -1.47 -19.09 9.29
N SER A 31 -0.68 -18.90 8.22
CA SER A 31 0.28 -19.90 7.74
C SER A 31 1.39 -20.24 8.75
N LEU A 32 1.68 -19.32 9.69
CA LEU A 32 2.63 -19.50 10.79
C LEU A 32 1.96 -20.07 12.06
N GLY A 33 0.67 -20.40 12.02
CA GLY A 33 -0.07 -21.00 13.13
C GLY A 33 -0.55 -20.01 14.20
N TYR A 34 -0.69 -18.72 13.85
CA TYR A 34 -1.43 -17.74 14.65
C TYR A 34 -2.92 -17.75 14.25
N LYS A 35 -3.78 -17.18 15.09
CA LYS A 35 -5.20 -16.96 14.76
C LYS A 35 -5.40 -15.49 14.44
N ALA A 36 -5.31 -15.15 13.16
CA ALA A 36 -5.50 -13.80 12.66
C ALA A 36 -6.78 -13.68 11.81
N LEU A 37 -7.46 -12.53 11.93
CA LEU A 37 -8.75 -12.25 11.28
C LEU A 37 -8.73 -10.83 10.71
N VAL A 38 -9.39 -10.62 9.58
CA VAL A 38 -9.71 -9.27 9.07
C VAL A 38 -11.08 -8.83 9.60
N ILE A 39 -11.17 -7.64 10.17
CA ILE A 39 -12.41 -7.09 10.73
C ILE A 39 -12.92 -5.93 9.88
N HIS A 40 -14.04 -6.13 9.19
CA HIS A 40 -14.75 -5.10 8.40
C HIS A 40 -15.88 -4.44 9.18
N GLN A 41 -16.41 -3.32 8.68
CA GLN A 41 -17.50 -2.60 9.33
C GLN A 41 -18.85 -3.29 9.08
N ASN A 42 -19.20 -3.51 7.82
CA ASN A 42 -20.55 -3.96 7.45
C ASN A 42 -20.59 -5.46 7.25
N TYR A 43 -21.51 -6.14 7.95
CA TYR A 43 -21.74 -7.56 7.77
C TYR A 43 -21.99 -7.93 6.30
N GLY A 44 -21.27 -8.95 5.82
CA GLY A 44 -21.31 -9.40 4.43
C GLY A 44 -20.44 -8.60 3.45
N PHE A 45 -19.81 -7.50 3.88
CA PHE A 45 -18.85 -6.80 3.04
C PHE A 45 -17.66 -7.70 2.69
N LYS A 46 -17.29 -7.69 1.41
CA LYS A 46 -16.10 -8.38 0.86
C LYS A 46 -15.57 -7.57 -0.33
N PRO A 47 -14.27 -7.26 -0.39
CA PRO A 47 -13.65 -6.69 -1.58
C PRO A 47 -13.92 -7.56 -2.81
N GLN A 48 -14.27 -6.94 -3.94
CA GLN A 48 -14.58 -7.64 -5.20
C GLN A 48 -13.45 -7.53 -6.25
N TRP A 49 -12.35 -6.88 -5.91
CA TRP A 49 -11.27 -6.51 -6.83
C TRP A 49 -10.01 -7.39 -6.71
N PHE A 50 -10.04 -8.39 -5.82
CA PHE A 50 -9.03 -9.45 -5.68
C PHE A 50 -9.63 -10.68 -5.00
N GLU A 51 -9.01 -11.84 -5.21
CA GLU A 51 -9.40 -13.10 -4.59
C GLU A 51 -8.67 -13.30 -3.25
N PHE A 52 -9.35 -13.90 -2.27
CA PHE A 52 -8.79 -14.22 -0.96
C PHE A 52 -9.52 -15.41 -0.30
N GLU A 53 -8.79 -16.14 0.53
CA GLU A 53 -9.35 -17.16 1.45
C GLU A 53 -9.25 -16.72 2.92
N THR A 54 -8.77 -15.49 3.14
CA THR A 54 -8.56 -14.88 4.45
C THR A 54 -9.84 -14.89 5.30
N PRO A 55 -9.78 -15.33 6.56
CA PRO A 55 -10.90 -15.24 7.49
C PRO A 55 -11.34 -13.78 7.71
N VAL A 56 -12.63 -13.51 7.51
CA VAL A 56 -13.25 -12.19 7.67
C VAL A 56 -14.35 -12.26 8.71
N GLU A 57 -14.32 -11.31 9.63
CA GLU A 57 -15.34 -11.07 10.65
C GLU A 57 -15.73 -9.59 10.63
N TYR A 58 -16.74 -9.22 11.42
CA TYR A 58 -17.35 -7.88 11.33
C TYR A 58 -17.46 -7.24 12.70
N HIS A 59 -17.31 -5.92 12.78
CA HIS A 59 -17.69 -5.18 13.97
C HIS A 59 -18.05 -3.73 13.62
N TYR A 60 -19.35 -3.43 13.58
CA TYR A 60 -19.84 -2.13 13.12
C TYR A 60 -19.34 -0.96 13.99
N MET A 61 -19.40 -1.12 15.31
CA MET A 61 -19.15 -0.01 16.24
C MET A 61 -17.68 0.40 16.35
N ILE A 62 -16.73 -0.55 16.24
CA ILE A 62 -15.30 -0.21 16.21
C ILE A 62 -15.04 0.77 15.07
N HIS A 63 -15.48 0.41 13.87
CA HIS A 63 -15.32 1.26 12.69
C HIS A 63 -16.11 2.56 12.78
N ALA A 64 -17.33 2.53 13.30
CA ALA A 64 -18.10 3.75 13.50
C ALA A 64 -17.38 4.74 14.43
N ASN A 65 -16.83 4.25 15.54
CA ASN A 65 -16.08 5.05 16.51
C ASN A 65 -14.76 5.57 15.91
N LEU A 66 -13.99 4.71 15.25
CA LEU A 66 -12.73 5.10 14.59
C LEU A 66 -12.93 6.16 13.50
N ASN A 67 -14.08 6.16 12.83
CA ASN A 67 -14.45 7.17 11.83
C ASN A 67 -15.21 8.37 12.43
N ASN A 68 -15.29 8.47 13.76
CA ASN A 68 -16.02 9.51 14.50
C ASN A 68 -17.50 9.68 14.05
N GLN A 69 -18.13 8.60 13.56
CA GLN A 69 -19.50 8.64 13.05
C GLN A 69 -20.53 8.95 14.16
N PRO A 70 -20.43 8.40 15.40
CA PRO A 70 -21.39 8.71 16.46
C PRO A 70 -21.46 10.19 16.83
N ALA A 71 -20.34 10.92 16.86
CA ALA A 71 -20.33 12.34 17.16
C ALA A 71 -21.12 13.18 16.14
N SER A 72 -21.27 12.66 14.91
CA SER A 72 -22.02 13.32 13.82
C SER A 72 -23.51 12.93 13.75
N ARG A 73 -23.99 12.01 14.60
CA ARG A 73 -25.33 11.40 14.50
C ARG A 73 -26.10 11.54 15.82
N PRO A 74 -27.44 11.64 15.81
CA PRO A 74 -28.24 11.61 17.04
C PRO A 74 -28.04 10.30 17.83
N GLN A 75 -27.98 10.37 19.17
CA GLN A 75 -27.68 9.22 20.03
C GLN A 75 -28.65 8.04 19.86
N TRP A 76 -29.93 8.31 19.57
CA TRP A 76 -30.92 7.28 19.31
C TRP A 76 -30.60 6.48 18.04
N TYR A 77 -30.05 7.13 17.00
CA TYR A 77 -29.65 6.48 15.75
C TYR A 77 -28.46 5.54 15.98
N VAL A 78 -27.48 5.99 16.77
CA VAL A 78 -26.30 5.19 17.14
C VAL A 78 -26.73 3.95 17.92
N LYS A 79 -27.60 4.11 18.93
CA LYS A 79 -28.14 2.97 19.71
C LYS A 79 -28.92 1.98 18.86
N LEU A 80 -29.73 2.45 17.91
CA LEU A 80 -30.44 1.56 16.98
C LEU A 80 -29.46 0.75 16.14
N ARG A 81 -28.42 1.38 15.58
CA ARG A 81 -27.40 0.69 14.79
C ARG A 81 -26.59 -0.30 15.63
N GLN A 82 -26.25 0.06 16.88
CA GLN A 82 -25.60 -0.83 17.83
C GLN A 82 -26.39 -2.13 18.00
N VAL A 83 -27.68 -2.02 18.34
CA VAL A 83 -28.54 -3.19 18.55
C VAL A 83 -28.74 -3.97 17.24
N GLN A 84 -28.90 -3.27 16.12
CA GLN A 84 -29.10 -3.88 14.81
C GLN A 84 -27.92 -4.77 14.39
N PHE A 85 -26.69 -4.35 14.66
CA PHE A 85 -25.49 -5.06 14.19
C PHE A 85 -24.84 -5.96 15.24
N ALA A 86 -25.15 -5.77 16.54
CA ALA A 86 -24.55 -6.55 17.63
C ALA A 86 -24.63 -8.07 17.46
N GLN A 87 -25.67 -8.60 16.79
CA GLN A 87 -25.80 -10.05 16.56
C GLN A 87 -24.77 -10.61 15.57
N ASN A 88 -24.21 -9.77 14.70
CA ASN A 88 -23.23 -10.15 13.69
C ASN A 88 -21.82 -9.66 14.03
N ASP A 89 -21.67 -8.88 15.10
CA ASP A 89 -20.38 -8.34 15.53
C ASP A 89 -19.61 -9.42 16.29
N ILE A 90 -18.33 -9.58 15.95
CA ILE A 90 -17.43 -10.45 16.71
C ILE A 90 -17.21 -9.86 18.11
N GLU A 91 -17.27 -10.71 19.13
CA GLU A 91 -16.85 -10.33 20.48
C GLU A 91 -15.34 -10.12 20.53
N ILE A 92 -14.91 -8.98 21.06
CA ILE A 92 -13.50 -8.66 21.34
C ILE A 92 -13.18 -9.06 22.77
N ASP A 93 -12.13 -9.86 22.94
CA ASP A 93 -11.64 -10.28 24.24
C ASP A 93 -10.47 -9.40 24.67
N ASP A 94 -10.29 -9.20 25.98
CA ASP A 94 -9.21 -8.37 26.55
C ASP A 94 -7.80 -8.87 26.16
N THR A 95 -7.66 -10.15 25.80
CA THR A 95 -6.40 -10.74 25.35
C THR A 95 -6.14 -10.56 23.86
N ASP A 96 -7.10 -10.09 23.07
CA ASP A 96 -6.90 -9.87 21.63
C ASP A 96 -5.90 -8.74 21.36
N ILE A 97 -5.12 -8.91 20.30
CA ILE A 97 -4.23 -7.87 19.79
C ILE A 97 -4.92 -7.19 18.61
N ILE A 98 -5.14 -5.88 18.74
CA ILE A 98 -5.81 -5.09 17.70
C ILE A 98 -4.75 -4.47 16.77
N VAL A 99 -4.81 -4.76 15.48
CA VAL A 99 -3.91 -4.20 14.48
C VAL A 99 -4.63 -3.11 13.70
N LEU A 100 -4.12 -1.88 13.75
CA LEU A 100 -4.81 -0.70 13.22
C LEU A 100 -3.95 0.05 12.19
N PRO A 101 -4.51 0.42 11.03
CA PRO A 101 -3.91 1.37 10.09
C PRO A 101 -3.62 2.73 10.74
N GLU A 102 -2.52 3.35 10.35
CA GLU A 102 -2.11 4.69 10.78
C GLU A 102 -3.14 5.78 10.44
N ALA A 103 -3.95 5.55 9.40
CA ALA A 103 -4.95 6.50 8.91
C ALA A 103 -6.03 6.84 9.96
N TYR A 104 -6.22 5.99 10.98
CA TYR A 104 -7.12 6.27 12.10
C TYR A 104 -6.53 7.25 13.13
N GLY A 105 -5.25 7.61 13.05
CA GLY A 105 -4.65 8.71 13.83
C GLY A 105 -5.00 8.70 15.34
N PRO A 106 -5.47 9.82 15.91
CA PRO A 106 -5.78 9.93 17.34
C PRO A 106 -6.92 9.00 17.79
N GLN A 107 -7.84 8.63 16.89
CA GLN A 107 -8.99 7.78 17.22
C GLN A 107 -8.56 6.38 17.70
N ILE A 108 -7.35 5.93 17.34
CA ILE A 108 -6.79 4.68 17.87
C ILE A 108 -6.79 4.66 19.40
N ASN A 109 -6.34 5.74 20.04
CA ASN A 109 -6.28 5.84 21.50
C ASN A 109 -7.64 6.06 22.15
N GLU A 110 -8.54 6.77 21.46
CA GLU A 110 -9.89 7.01 21.95
C GLU A 110 -10.70 5.71 22.01
N VAL A 111 -10.57 4.85 20.98
CA VAL A 111 -11.33 3.61 20.88
C VAL A 111 -10.68 2.48 21.67
N PHE A 112 -9.36 2.40 21.69
CA PHE A 112 -8.60 1.33 22.34
C PHE A 112 -7.58 1.89 23.36
N PRO A 113 -8.02 2.56 24.44
CA PRO A 113 -7.11 3.22 25.38
C PRO A 113 -6.23 2.25 26.18
N SER A 114 -6.71 1.03 26.42
CA SER A 114 -6.03 0.04 27.27
C SER A 114 -5.94 -1.36 26.66
N HIS A 115 -6.28 -1.52 25.39
CA HIS A 115 -6.11 -2.79 24.67
C HIS A 115 -4.71 -2.88 24.06
N SER A 116 -4.16 -4.09 24.04
CA SER A 116 -2.94 -4.42 23.32
C SER A 116 -3.14 -4.13 21.83
N LYS A 117 -2.31 -3.24 21.27
CA LYS A 117 -2.43 -2.81 19.89
C LYS A 117 -1.11 -2.78 19.15
N VAL A 118 -1.19 -2.99 17.85
CA VAL A 118 -0.09 -2.82 16.90
C VAL A 118 -0.54 -1.82 15.85
N ILE A 119 0.31 -0.85 15.54
CA ILE A 119 0.00 0.11 14.46
C ILE A 119 0.62 -0.44 13.17
N TYR A 120 -0.22 -0.78 12.19
CA TYR A 120 0.24 -1.19 10.87
C TYR A 120 0.35 0.04 9.98
N ASN A 121 1.49 0.70 10.05
CA ASN A 121 1.76 1.99 9.43
C ASN A 121 2.34 1.82 8.02
N GLN A 122 1.46 1.88 7.01
CA GLN A 122 1.85 1.67 5.62
C GLN A 122 2.30 2.97 4.91
N ASN A 123 2.00 4.13 5.49
CA ASN A 123 2.45 5.43 5.03
C ASN A 123 2.77 6.36 6.22
N CYS A 124 4.04 6.40 6.62
CA CYS A 124 4.49 7.13 7.82
C CYS A 124 4.15 8.62 7.81
N TYR A 125 3.97 9.23 6.63
CA TYR A 125 3.59 10.64 6.47
C TYR A 125 2.16 10.95 6.96
N LEU A 126 1.31 9.94 7.20
CA LEU A 126 -0.01 10.11 7.80
C LEU A 126 0.01 10.10 9.33
N SER A 127 1.10 9.64 9.96
CA SER A 127 1.18 9.36 11.41
C SER A 127 0.88 10.57 12.29
N LEU A 128 1.19 11.77 11.81
CA LEU A 128 0.99 13.04 12.54
C LEU A 128 -0.13 13.91 11.93
N GLY A 129 -0.74 13.48 10.82
CA GLY A 129 -1.64 14.33 10.03
C GLY A 129 -2.95 14.70 10.74
N GLY A 130 -3.42 13.86 11.66
CA GLY A 130 -4.65 14.07 12.43
C GLY A 130 -4.48 14.87 13.73
N PHE A 131 -3.28 15.34 14.05
CA PHE A 131 -2.97 15.98 15.32
C PHE A 131 -2.83 17.51 15.20
N PRO A 132 -3.09 18.26 16.29
CA PRO A 132 -2.80 19.70 16.32
C PRO A 132 -1.30 19.98 16.17
N LEU A 133 -0.95 21.24 15.83
CA LEU A 133 0.44 21.68 15.65
C LEU A 133 1.34 21.40 16.87
N ARG A 134 0.76 21.40 18.07
CA ARG A 134 1.41 21.00 19.31
C ARG A 134 0.68 19.80 19.85
N ILE A 135 1.36 18.67 19.85
CA ILE A 135 0.88 17.39 20.35
C ILE A 135 1.61 17.06 21.65
N SER A 136 0.91 16.48 22.61
CA SER A 136 1.47 15.87 23.81
C SER A 136 1.72 14.38 23.63
N ILE A 137 2.61 13.82 24.45
CA ILE A 137 2.98 12.39 24.39
C ILE A 137 1.77 11.48 24.61
N ASP A 138 0.84 11.90 25.47
CA ASP A 138 -0.33 11.09 25.85
C ASP A 138 -1.40 11.04 24.74
N GLU A 139 -1.38 11.98 23.78
CA GLU A 139 -2.35 12.02 22.68
C GLU A 139 -2.01 11.04 21.56
N THR A 140 -0.72 10.74 21.35
CA THR A 140 -0.30 9.87 20.24
C THR A 140 -0.46 8.39 20.58
N PRO A 141 -0.99 7.56 19.66
CA PRO A 141 -1.09 6.12 19.87
C PRO A 141 0.27 5.42 19.86
N TYR A 142 1.28 6.04 19.27
CA TYR A 142 2.60 5.41 19.11
C TYR A 142 3.38 5.30 20.43
N LEU A 143 3.12 6.17 21.40
CA LEU A 143 3.85 6.22 22.69
C LEU A 143 3.09 5.57 23.86
N GLN A 144 1.93 4.97 23.59
CA GLN A 144 1.15 4.33 24.64
C GLN A 144 1.80 3.01 25.08
N LYS A 145 1.74 2.72 26.38
CA LYS A 145 2.26 1.47 26.97
C LYS A 145 1.64 0.21 26.35
N ASP A 146 0.39 0.30 25.89
CA ASP A 146 -0.36 -0.83 25.33
C ASP A 146 -0.16 -0.94 23.80
N THR A 147 0.63 -0.04 23.21
CA THR A 147 1.08 -0.15 21.82
C THR A 147 2.34 -1.01 21.77
N LEU A 148 2.16 -2.27 21.38
CA LEU A 148 3.19 -3.30 21.42
C LEU A 148 4.27 -3.10 20.35
N ALA A 149 3.88 -2.62 19.16
CA ALA A 149 4.76 -2.44 18.02
C ALA A 149 4.15 -1.48 16.99
N THR A 150 5.02 -0.88 16.17
CA THR A 150 4.64 -0.30 14.89
C THR A 150 5.31 -1.08 13.76
N LEU A 151 4.50 -1.54 12.82
CA LEU A 151 4.93 -2.25 11.63
C LEU A 151 4.95 -1.29 10.44
N VAL A 152 6.07 -1.22 9.72
CA VAL A 152 6.25 -0.34 8.55
C VAL A 152 6.76 -1.12 7.34
N ASN A 153 6.79 -0.48 6.18
CA ASN A 153 7.13 -1.11 4.90
C ASN A 153 8.38 -0.53 4.21
N SER A 154 9.13 0.36 4.86
CA SER A 154 10.38 0.92 4.35
C SER A 154 11.32 1.42 5.44
N ASP A 155 12.60 1.50 5.13
CA ASP A 155 13.65 2.12 5.96
C ASP A 155 13.37 3.62 6.17
N ASP A 156 12.79 4.28 5.16
CA ASP A 156 12.33 5.66 5.28
C ASP A 156 11.29 5.81 6.39
N ALA A 157 10.28 4.93 6.42
CA ALA A 157 9.28 4.91 7.48
C ALA A 157 9.87 4.55 8.85
N VAL A 158 10.84 3.61 8.92
CA VAL A 158 11.56 3.32 10.17
C VAL A 158 12.24 4.58 10.71
N ASN A 159 12.98 5.29 9.86
CA ASN A 159 13.70 6.51 10.25
C ASN A 159 12.74 7.63 10.65
N TYR A 160 11.66 7.83 9.89
CA TYR A 160 10.63 8.82 10.19
C TYR A 160 10.00 8.58 11.57
N LEU A 161 9.59 7.35 11.85
CA LEU A 161 8.91 7.03 13.11
C LEU A 161 9.85 7.08 14.31
N LYS A 162 11.09 6.62 14.19
CA LYS A 162 12.07 6.73 15.28
C LYS A 162 12.47 8.18 15.57
N LEU A 163 12.39 9.05 14.57
CA LEU A 163 12.57 10.49 14.76
C LEU A 163 11.36 11.10 15.49
N ALA A 164 10.15 10.78 15.06
CA ALA A 164 8.91 11.35 15.61
C ALA A 164 8.59 10.83 17.02
N PHE A 165 8.85 9.54 17.27
CA PHE A 165 8.50 8.83 18.48
C PHE A 165 9.75 8.13 19.01
N LYS A 166 10.30 8.65 20.11
CA LYS A 166 11.52 8.11 20.68
C LYS A 166 11.24 6.77 21.36
N ASP A 167 12.19 5.84 21.25
CA ASP A 167 12.21 4.57 21.99
C ASP A 167 11.02 3.62 21.71
N ILE A 168 10.36 3.74 20.54
CA ILE A 168 9.29 2.82 20.14
C ILE A 168 9.82 1.57 19.41
N PRO A 169 9.18 0.40 19.61
CA PRO A 169 9.44 -0.79 18.81
C PRO A 169 8.90 -0.62 17.38
N VAL A 170 9.79 -0.43 16.41
CA VAL A 170 9.46 -0.34 14.97
C VAL A 170 10.09 -1.49 14.21
N PHE A 171 9.28 -2.23 13.46
CA PHE A 171 9.72 -3.35 12.64
C PHE A 171 9.34 -3.13 11.18
N LYS A 172 10.28 -3.41 10.28
CA LYS A 172 10.04 -3.34 8.83
C LYS A 172 9.58 -4.71 8.32
N ILE A 173 8.53 -4.71 7.51
CA ILE A 173 8.04 -5.87 6.78
C ILE A 173 8.23 -5.60 5.29
N HIS A 174 8.98 -6.47 4.62
CA HIS A 174 9.10 -6.44 3.17
C HIS A 174 7.82 -6.98 2.54
N HIS A 175 7.21 -6.20 1.65
CA HIS A 175 6.07 -6.67 0.88
C HIS A 175 6.50 -7.72 -0.13
N PHE A 176 5.83 -8.87 -0.10
CA PHE A 176 5.97 -9.89 -1.13
C PHE A 176 5.37 -9.42 -2.46
N ILE A 177 6.10 -9.60 -3.55
CA ILE A 177 5.62 -9.37 -4.92
C ILE A 177 5.43 -10.73 -5.62
N ASP A 178 4.19 -11.04 -5.99
CA ASP A 178 3.87 -12.30 -6.67
C ASP A 178 4.36 -12.29 -8.12
N THR A 179 5.58 -12.76 -8.32
CA THR A 179 6.23 -12.84 -9.62
C THR A 179 5.68 -13.94 -10.53
N LYS A 180 4.69 -14.73 -10.07
CA LYS A 180 3.93 -15.69 -10.90
C LYS A 180 2.78 -15.00 -11.63
N ILE A 181 2.16 -14.01 -10.98
CA ILE A 181 1.10 -13.17 -11.56
C ILE A 181 1.72 -12.01 -12.35
N PHE A 182 2.65 -11.27 -11.73
CA PHE A 182 3.42 -10.21 -12.38
C PHE A 182 4.63 -10.80 -13.08
N LYS A 183 4.47 -11.12 -14.37
CA LYS A 183 5.48 -11.76 -15.21
C LYS A 183 5.51 -11.20 -16.62
N PRO A 184 6.68 -10.90 -17.19
CA PRO A 184 6.77 -10.37 -18.54
C PRO A 184 6.15 -11.32 -19.56
N THR A 185 5.29 -10.79 -20.43
CA THR A 185 4.82 -11.45 -21.64
C THR A 185 5.34 -10.69 -22.86
N THR A 186 4.81 -10.99 -24.05
CA THR A 186 5.10 -10.20 -25.25
C THR A 186 4.74 -8.72 -25.00
N LYS A 187 5.76 -7.85 -25.07
CA LYS A 187 5.61 -6.42 -24.81
C LYS A 187 4.95 -5.70 -25.97
N LYS A 188 3.98 -4.85 -25.64
CA LYS A 188 3.29 -3.92 -26.54
C LYS A 188 3.84 -2.52 -26.33
N LYS A 189 3.69 -1.65 -27.34
CA LYS A 189 3.95 -0.20 -27.22
C LYS A 189 2.86 0.45 -26.36
N GLN A 190 2.94 0.18 -25.06
CA GLN A 190 1.98 0.60 -24.04
C GLN A 190 2.73 1.28 -22.91
N ILE A 191 2.23 2.45 -22.51
CA ILE A 191 2.65 3.22 -21.35
C ILE A 191 1.52 3.16 -20.34
N ALA A 192 1.76 2.47 -19.24
CA ALA A 192 0.80 2.34 -18.15
C ALA A 192 1.06 3.37 -17.04
N TYR A 193 0.01 3.82 -16.38
CA TYR A 193 0.09 4.70 -15.20
C TYR A 193 -1.15 4.51 -14.31
N MET A 194 -1.20 5.19 -13.16
CA MET A 194 -2.40 5.23 -12.31
C MET A 194 -2.85 6.66 -12.06
N SER A 195 -4.08 7.02 -12.42
CA SER A 195 -4.70 8.33 -12.15
C SER A 195 -5.11 8.56 -10.69
N ARG A 196 -4.22 8.29 -9.74
CA ARG A 196 -4.49 8.43 -8.29
C ARG A 196 -3.74 9.62 -7.68
N LYS A 197 -2.42 9.48 -7.54
CA LYS A 197 -1.55 10.45 -6.88
C LYS A 197 -0.81 11.27 -7.92
N ASN A 198 -0.80 12.59 -7.76
CA ASN A 198 -0.08 13.53 -8.63
C ASN A 198 -0.36 13.32 -10.13
N PHE A 199 -1.62 13.05 -10.47
CA PHE A 199 -2.03 12.80 -11.85
C PHE A 199 -1.75 13.99 -12.78
N ASP A 200 -1.83 15.23 -12.28
CA ASP A 200 -1.53 16.42 -13.06
C ASP A 200 -0.09 16.46 -13.60
N ASP A 201 0.87 15.86 -12.88
CA ASP A 201 2.26 15.76 -13.35
C ASP A 201 2.35 14.76 -14.50
N ILE A 202 1.71 13.58 -14.36
CA ILE A 202 1.62 12.56 -15.43
C ILE A 202 0.95 13.15 -16.67
N LYS A 203 -0.14 13.89 -16.48
CA LYS A 203 -0.87 14.56 -17.56
C LYS A 203 0.03 15.52 -18.33
N GLN A 204 0.81 16.35 -17.65
CA GLN A 204 1.76 17.26 -18.29
C GLN A 204 2.87 16.49 -19.04
N VAL A 205 3.45 15.46 -18.43
CA VAL A 205 4.49 14.62 -19.06
C VAL A 205 3.99 14.00 -20.36
N LEU A 206 2.76 13.46 -20.36
CA LEU A 206 2.14 12.88 -21.54
C LEU A 206 1.77 13.94 -22.58
N GLN A 207 1.24 15.10 -22.17
CA GLN A 207 0.91 16.20 -23.07
C GLN A 207 2.16 16.77 -23.77
N ILE A 208 3.25 16.96 -23.05
CA ILE A 208 4.53 17.39 -23.62
C ILE A 208 5.01 16.39 -24.68
N ASN A 209 4.97 15.10 -24.37
CA ASN A 209 5.38 14.05 -25.31
C ASN A 209 4.43 13.92 -26.51
N ALA A 210 3.12 14.15 -26.32
CA ALA A 210 2.14 14.19 -27.40
C ALA A 210 2.39 15.37 -28.36
N LEU A 211 2.61 16.57 -27.83
CA LEU A 211 2.91 17.77 -28.64
C LEU A 211 4.21 17.62 -29.44
N ARG A 212 5.15 16.83 -28.91
CA ARG A 212 6.43 16.48 -29.56
C ARG A 212 6.34 15.26 -30.48
N LYS A 213 5.15 14.65 -30.63
CA LYS A 213 4.88 13.44 -31.43
C LYS A 213 5.66 12.19 -30.98
N ASN A 214 6.11 12.16 -29.73
CA ASN A 214 6.83 11.01 -29.17
C ASN A 214 5.91 9.83 -28.84
N LEU A 215 4.61 10.08 -28.71
CA LEU A 215 3.61 9.07 -28.36
C LEU A 215 2.95 8.44 -29.61
N ASP A 216 3.41 8.79 -30.81
CA ASP A 216 2.89 8.23 -32.04
C ASP A 216 3.07 6.69 -32.02
N ASN A 217 1.97 5.96 -32.19
CA ASN A 217 1.92 4.49 -32.11
C ASN A 217 2.08 3.88 -30.70
N TRP A 218 2.02 4.69 -29.64
CA TRP A 218 1.99 4.22 -28.26
C TRP A 218 0.60 4.35 -27.66
N GLN A 219 0.12 3.29 -27.03
CA GLN A 219 -1.11 3.30 -26.25
C GLN A 219 -0.82 3.78 -24.83
N ILE A 220 -1.72 4.62 -24.31
CA ILE A 220 -1.66 5.15 -22.96
C ILE A 220 -2.77 4.48 -22.15
N ILE A 221 -2.41 3.74 -21.09
CA ILE A 221 -3.35 2.92 -20.32
C ILE A 221 -3.37 3.36 -18.87
N ASP A 222 -4.55 3.74 -18.38
CA ASP A 222 -4.78 4.02 -16.98
C ASP A 222 -5.21 2.75 -16.24
N LEU A 223 -4.49 2.41 -15.18
CA LEU A 223 -4.73 1.21 -14.38
C LEU A 223 -5.66 1.44 -13.19
N ASN A 224 -6.03 2.70 -12.89
CA ASN A 224 -6.69 3.07 -11.64
C ASN A 224 -7.97 2.26 -11.32
N GLN A 225 -8.77 1.96 -12.35
CA GLN A 225 -10.08 1.31 -12.23
C GLN A 225 -10.08 -0.17 -12.59
N LEU A 226 -8.90 -0.77 -12.77
CA LEU A 226 -8.78 -2.18 -13.13
C LEU A 226 -8.77 -3.07 -11.89
N SER A 227 -9.30 -4.29 -12.03
CA SER A 227 -9.12 -5.34 -11.01
C SER A 227 -7.63 -5.66 -10.84
N HIS A 228 -7.25 -6.26 -9.71
CA HIS A 228 -5.85 -6.64 -9.49
C HIS A 228 -5.31 -7.60 -10.58
N TYR A 229 -6.16 -8.51 -11.05
CA TYR A 229 -5.83 -9.42 -12.16
C TYR A 229 -5.60 -8.66 -13.48
N ASP A 230 -6.47 -7.70 -13.79
CA ASP A 230 -6.35 -6.91 -15.02
C ASP A 230 -5.17 -5.94 -14.97
N ILE A 231 -4.84 -5.41 -13.79
CA ILE A 231 -3.61 -4.64 -13.55
C ILE A 231 -2.40 -5.50 -13.92
N ALA A 232 -2.29 -6.70 -13.34
CA ALA A 232 -1.16 -7.58 -13.62
C ALA A 232 -1.08 -7.95 -15.10
N LYS A 233 -2.20 -8.34 -15.72
CA LYS A 233 -2.26 -8.65 -17.15
C LYS A 233 -1.80 -7.48 -18.00
N THR A 234 -2.27 -6.26 -17.71
CA THR A 234 -1.91 -5.06 -18.46
C THR A 234 -0.43 -4.72 -18.29
N LEU A 235 0.11 -4.79 -17.07
CA LEU A 235 1.53 -4.58 -16.80
C LEU A 235 2.42 -5.63 -17.48
N ASN A 236 2.00 -6.89 -17.51
CA ASN A 236 2.74 -7.99 -18.15
C ASN A 236 3.00 -7.71 -19.63
N GLU A 237 2.05 -7.09 -20.33
CA GLU A 237 2.19 -6.68 -21.74
C GLU A 237 2.69 -5.24 -21.94
N SER A 238 2.67 -4.37 -20.91
CA SER A 238 3.11 -2.98 -21.03
C SER A 238 4.63 -2.84 -21.06
N SER A 239 5.14 -1.86 -21.82
CA SER A 239 6.59 -1.62 -21.95
C SER A 239 7.11 -0.61 -20.93
N ILE A 240 6.32 0.43 -20.62
CA ILE A 240 6.70 1.51 -19.71
C ILE A 240 5.63 1.64 -18.62
N PHE A 241 6.05 1.92 -17.40
CA PHE A 241 5.17 2.36 -16.32
C PHE A 241 5.62 3.74 -15.80
N LEU A 242 4.68 4.67 -15.65
CA LEU A 242 4.94 6.00 -15.12
C LEU A 242 4.59 6.07 -13.63
N SER A 243 5.59 6.40 -12.81
CA SER A 243 5.45 6.59 -11.36
C SER A 243 5.40 8.07 -11.01
N SER A 244 4.37 8.48 -10.27
CA SER A 244 4.18 9.86 -9.78
C SER A 244 4.11 9.94 -8.26
N ASN A 245 4.80 9.02 -7.57
CA ASN A 245 4.78 8.92 -6.11
C ASN A 245 5.73 9.94 -5.47
N LEU A 246 5.25 10.66 -4.45
CA LEU A 246 6.04 11.63 -3.68
C LEU A 246 6.22 11.11 -2.26
N ASP A 247 5.29 11.44 -1.36
CA ASP A 247 5.34 11.03 0.04
C ASP A 247 4.56 9.73 0.23
N GLU A 248 5.24 8.61 -0.01
CA GLU A 248 4.66 7.27 0.09
C GLU A 248 5.61 6.30 0.81
N GLY A 249 5.04 5.52 1.73
CA GLY A 249 5.76 4.52 2.52
C GLY A 249 6.32 3.38 1.67
N PHE A 250 5.57 2.85 0.71
CA PHE A 250 6.06 1.87 -0.28
C PHE A 250 5.13 1.76 -1.48
N ALA A 251 5.61 2.08 -2.69
CA ALA A 251 4.76 2.20 -3.88
C ALA A 251 4.64 0.87 -4.67
N LEU A 252 3.73 -0.01 -4.23
CA LEU A 252 3.48 -1.33 -4.84
C LEU A 252 3.35 -1.31 -6.37
N PRO A 253 2.58 -0.40 -7.02
CA PRO A 253 2.41 -0.45 -8.47
C PRO A 253 3.72 -0.33 -9.25
N ALA A 254 4.69 0.44 -8.74
CA ALA A 254 5.97 0.63 -9.41
C ALA A 254 6.80 -0.67 -9.39
N ILE A 255 6.91 -1.34 -8.24
CA ILE A 255 7.66 -2.60 -8.15
C ILE A 255 6.93 -3.76 -8.85
N GLU A 256 5.60 -3.79 -8.83
CA GLU A 256 4.77 -4.74 -9.58
C GLU A 256 4.98 -4.56 -11.10
N SER A 257 5.09 -3.32 -11.58
CA SER A 257 5.42 -3.03 -12.99
C SER A 257 6.82 -3.52 -13.37
N MET A 258 7.80 -3.35 -12.48
CA MET A 258 9.17 -3.84 -12.68
C MET A 258 9.21 -5.38 -12.72
N ALA A 259 8.48 -6.06 -11.82
CA ALA A 259 8.33 -7.52 -11.84
C ALA A 259 7.69 -8.00 -13.16
N SER A 260 6.74 -7.23 -13.68
CA SER A 260 6.09 -7.46 -14.97
C SER A 260 7.00 -7.16 -16.17
N GLY A 261 8.19 -6.60 -15.96
CA GLY A 261 9.16 -6.26 -17.01
C GLY A 261 8.92 -4.93 -17.70
N CYS A 262 8.15 -4.03 -17.10
CA CYS A 262 8.09 -2.64 -17.54
C CYS A 262 9.38 -1.89 -17.18
N LEU A 263 9.77 -0.94 -18.02
CA LEU A 263 10.65 0.15 -17.60
C LEU A 263 9.85 1.12 -16.73
N ALA A 264 10.09 1.12 -15.43
CA ALA A 264 9.52 2.12 -14.53
C ALA A 264 10.30 3.44 -14.64
N ILE A 265 9.58 4.54 -14.87
CA ILE A 265 10.12 5.90 -15.03
C ILE A 265 9.34 6.83 -14.12
N GLY A 266 10.03 7.74 -13.44
CA GLY A 266 9.39 8.83 -12.71
C GLY A 266 9.85 8.94 -11.27
N TYR A 267 8.97 9.44 -10.41
CA TYR A 267 9.30 9.73 -9.02
C TYR A 267 9.34 8.43 -8.22
N PRO A 268 10.47 8.11 -7.55
CA PRO A 268 10.55 6.95 -6.66
C PRO A 268 9.67 7.08 -5.42
N GLY A 269 9.27 8.30 -5.07
CA GLY A 269 8.77 8.65 -3.75
C GLY A 269 9.85 8.48 -2.68
N LYS A 270 9.43 8.25 -1.44
CA LYS A 270 10.34 8.10 -0.29
C LYS A 270 10.77 6.65 -0.11
N GLY A 271 9.86 5.76 0.29
CA GLY A 271 10.21 4.34 0.46
C GLY A 271 10.54 3.62 -0.85
N GLY A 272 10.01 4.08 -1.99
CA GLY A 272 10.32 3.47 -3.29
C GLY A 272 11.78 3.63 -3.73
N LYS A 273 12.57 4.53 -3.10
CA LYS A 273 14.03 4.63 -3.31
C LYS A 273 14.77 3.31 -3.02
N GLU A 274 14.18 2.43 -2.22
CA GLU A 274 14.73 1.11 -1.94
C GLU A 274 14.86 0.25 -3.20
N TYR A 275 13.93 0.31 -4.14
CA TYR A 275 13.94 -0.53 -5.35
C TYR A 275 14.02 0.24 -6.67
N PHE A 276 13.87 1.57 -6.68
CA PHE A 276 13.99 2.40 -7.90
C PHE A 276 15.46 2.62 -8.31
N LYS A 277 16.14 1.53 -8.67
CA LYS A 277 17.58 1.50 -8.98
C LYS A 277 17.85 1.84 -10.46
N LYS A 278 18.85 2.68 -10.74
CA LYS A 278 19.17 3.19 -12.09
C LYS A 278 19.57 2.08 -13.08
N GLU A 279 19.95 0.92 -12.56
CA GLU A 279 20.38 -0.27 -13.28
C GLU A 279 19.24 -0.91 -14.09
N PHE A 280 17.99 -0.70 -13.68
CA PHE A 280 16.80 -1.29 -14.30
C PHE A 280 15.56 -0.38 -14.26
N SER A 281 15.68 0.87 -13.83
CA SER A 281 14.62 1.87 -13.80
C SER A 281 15.17 3.27 -14.10
N VAL A 282 14.29 4.27 -14.28
CA VAL A 282 14.66 5.66 -14.56
C VAL A 282 14.11 6.58 -13.46
N PRO A 283 14.80 6.69 -12.31
CA PRO A 283 14.38 7.57 -11.23
C PRO A 283 14.53 9.04 -11.64
N ILE A 284 13.48 9.83 -11.41
CA ILE A 284 13.42 11.28 -11.64
C ILE A 284 13.25 11.98 -10.29
N PRO A 285 13.94 13.12 -10.05
CA PRO A 285 13.66 13.96 -8.90
C PRO A 285 12.18 14.34 -8.81
N GLU A 286 11.68 14.36 -7.58
CA GLU A 286 10.29 14.73 -7.27
C GLU A 286 9.93 16.08 -7.90
N LYS A 287 8.75 16.17 -8.53
CA LYS A 287 8.22 17.37 -9.21
C LYS A 287 9.05 17.91 -10.39
N ASP A 288 10.07 17.20 -10.87
CA ASP A 288 10.79 17.58 -12.09
C ASP A 288 10.08 17.07 -13.36
N ILE A 289 9.04 17.79 -13.77
CA ILE A 289 8.22 17.46 -14.95
C ILE A 289 9.04 17.52 -16.25
N GLN A 290 9.98 18.47 -16.35
CA GLN A 290 10.81 18.65 -17.54
C GLN A 290 11.71 17.42 -17.76
N GLN A 291 12.44 17.01 -16.71
CA GLN A 291 13.28 15.83 -16.80
C GLN A 291 12.44 14.57 -17.00
N PHE A 292 11.27 14.45 -16.36
CA PHE A 292 10.38 13.33 -16.57
C PHE A 292 9.94 13.22 -18.05
N ALA A 293 9.51 14.32 -18.66
CA ALA A 293 9.11 14.34 -20.07
C ALA A 293 10.27 13.96 -21.01
N ILE A 294 11.48 14.51 -20.77
CA ILE A 294 12.69 14.19 -21.54
C ILE A 294 13.05 12.70 -21.41
N LYS A 295 13.04 12.16 -20.19
CA LYS A 295 13.37 10.75 -19.95
C LYS A 295 12.35 9.78 -20.49
N LEU A 296 11.07 10.16 -20.57
CA LEU A 296 10.07 9.39 -21.28
C LEU A 296 10.38 9.31 -22.78
N GLU A 297 10.68 10.45 -23.42
CA GLU A 297 11.09 10.52 -24.83
C GLU A 297 12.31 9.64 -25.12
N GLU A 298 13.38 9.81 -24.35
CA GLU A 298 14.61 9.01 -24.49
C GLU A 298 14.33 7.51 -24.35
N SER A 299 13.45 7.13 -23.42
CA SER A 299 13.11 5.73 -23.16
C SER A 299 12.29 5.12 -24.30
N ILE A 300 11.32 5.86 -24.83
CA ILE A 300 10.55 5.45 -26.02
C ILE A 300 11.50 5.20 -27.20
N GLN A 301 12.35 6.18 -27.50
CA GLN A 301 13.32 6.06 -28.60
C GLN A 301 14.28 4.88 -28.43
N LYS A 302 14.73 4.64 -27.19
CA LYS A 302 15.62 3.52 -26.88
C LYS A 302 14.92 2.17 -27.09
N ILE A 303 13.69 2.03 -26.60
CA ILE A 303 12.90 0.80 -26.76
C ILE A 303 12.63 0.50 -28.24
N GLU A 304 12.32 1.52 -29.04
CA GLU A 304 12.07 1.35 -30.47
C GLU A 304 13.33 0.98 -31.26
N LYS A 305 14.47 1.57 -30.93
CA LYS A 305 15.76 1.26 -31.59
C LYS A 305 16.35 -0.08 -31.13
N GLN A 306 16.12 -0.47 -29.89
CA GLN A 306 16.73 -1.64 -29.24
C GLN A 306 15.71 -2.44 -28.43
N PRO A 307 14.80 -3.21 -29.06
CA PRO A 307 13.76 -3.95 -28.32
C PRO A 307 14.30 -4.95 -27.28
N GLN A 308 15.53 -5.47 -27.45
CA GLN A 308 16.14 -6.36 -26.46
C GLN A 308 16.43 -5.66 -25.12
N PHE A 309 16.53 -4.33 -25.10
CA PHE A 309 16.76 -3.54 -23.90
C PHE A 309 15.74 -3.84 -22.80
N LEU A 310 14.46 -3.99 -23.14
CA LEU A 310 13.41 -4.33 -22.18
C LEU A 310 13.65 -5.69 -21.52
N ASN A 311 14.12 -6.68 -22.27
CA ASN A 311 14.42 -8.01 -21.73
C ASN A 311 15.60 -7.97 -20.74
N GLU A 312 16.60 -7.14 -21.01
CA GLU A 312 17.76 -6.98 -20.13
C GLU A 312 17.40 -6.32 -18.80
N ILE A 313 16.64 -5.21 -18.84
CA ILE A 313 16.20 -4.55 -17.61
C ILE A 313 15.21 -5.42 -16.83
N ALA A 314 14.32 -6.15 -17.51
CA ALA A 314 13.35 -7.02 -16.86
C ALA A 314 14.04 -8.14 -16.10
N LYS A 315 15.09 -8.75 -16.67
CA LYS A 315 15.91 -9.76 -15.99
C LYS A 315 16.54 -9.21 -14.71
N LYS A 316 17.14 -8.01 -14.77
CA LYS A 316 17.78 -7.37 -13.61
C LYS A 316 16.77 -7.01 -12.52
N ALA A 317 15.67 -6.36 -12.90
CA ALA A 317 14.61 -5.99 -11.97
C ALA A 317 13.99 -7.22 -11.29
N ARG A 318 13.68 -8.26 -12.05
CA ARG A 318 13.13 -9.50 -11.51
C ARG A 318 14.09 -10.22 -10.57
N ALA A 319 15.36 -10.33 -10.93
CA ALA A 319 16.37 -10.93 -10.05
C ALA A 319 16.42 -10.19 -8.70
N TYR A 320 16.37 -8.85 -8.71
CA TYR A 320 16.30 -8.05 -7.50
C TYR A 320 15.03 -8.33 -6.68
N ILE A 321 13.86 -8.34 -7.32
CA ILE A 321 12.57 -8.55 -6.67
C ILE A 321 12.48 -9.96 -6.09
N GLU A 322 12.88 -10.99 -6.83
CA GLU A 322 12.86 -12.38 -6.39
C GLU A 322 13.85 -12.63 -5.22
N SER A 323 14.92 -11.83 -5.08
CA SER A 323 15.85 -11.96 -3.95
C SER A 323 15.48 -11.13 -2.72
N HIS A 324 14.77 -10.00 -2.87
CA HIS A 324 14.48 -9.08 -1.75
C HIS A 324 13.00 -9.05 -1.33
N HIS A 325 12.08 -9.27 -2.26
CA HIS A 325 10.63 -9.14 -2.08
C HIS A 325 9.91 -10.47 -2.34
N ASN A 326 10.50 -11.57 -1.84
CA ASN A 326 9.91 -12.90 -1.91
C ASN A 326 9.14 -13.25 -0.62
N GLU A 327 8.33 -14.31 -0.73
CA GLU A 327 7.48 -14.79 0.37
C GLU A 327 8.29 -15.25 1.60
N ALA A 328 9.52 -15.75 1.41
CA ALA A 328 10.35 -16.20 2.52
C ALA A 328 10.85 -15.02 3.37
N THR A 329 11.26 -13.91 2.73
CA THR A 329 11.64 -12.67 3.42
C THR A 329 10.46 -12.11 4.22
N GLU A 330 9.28 -11.96 3.59
CA GLU A 330 8.07 -11.47 4.27
C GLU A 330 7.70 -12.33 5.49
N LYS A 331 7.71 -13.67 5.33
CA LYS A 331 7.45 -14.61 6.43
C LYS A 331 8.48 -14.51 7.55
N GLN A 332 9.74 -14.28 7.20
CA GLN A 332 10.81 -14.14 8.19
C GLN A 332 10.65 -12.83 8.97
N ASP A 333 10.29 -11.73 8.31
CA ASP A 333 10.02 -10.44 8.96
C ASP A 333 8.87 -10.53 9.95
N ILE A 334 7.77 -11.22 9.60
CA ILE A 334 6.59 -11.39 10.46
C ILE A 334 6.87 -12.35 11.63
N LYS A 335 7.80 -13.30 11.45
CA LYS A 335 8.16 -14.28 12.49
C LYS A 335 9.10 -13.71 13.55
N ASN A 336 9.98 -12.79 13.15
CA ASN A 336 10.92 -12.09 14.04
C ASN A 336 10.19 -11.08 14.93
#